data_AF-A0A2H3JAC5-F1
#
_entry.id   AF-A0A2H3JAC5-F1
#
_cell.length_a   1.000
_cell.length_b   1.000
_cell.length_c   1.000
_cell.angle_alpha   90.00
_cell.angle_beta   90.00
_cell.angle_gamma   90.00
#
_symmetry.space_group_name_H-M   'P 1'
#
loop_
_entity.id
_entity.type
_entity.pdbx_description
1 polymer ?
#
loop_
_entity_poly.entity_id
_entity_poly.type
_entity_poly.pdbx_seq_one_letter_code
_entity_poly.pdbx_strand_id
1 'polypeptide(L)'
;MTRYSPAVSDLLQSNFARWPLKECYPNRYRAKHRVYQDAEAKARVKTVWAIRKQELTEALDNAWQAMWALAQSLRKTFGSHSIEYYHQLILQTSHLRSQTCKVSRWNAYLSQEVRRINSELQPDAQRKKSSELTAQISAQWKVLMLEERDAVRAHSATVGDGTGEPACTNPYRFGSAGRRPTT
;
A
#
# COMPACT_ATOMS: atom_id res chain seq x y z
N MET A 1 -2.39 17.62 -2.37
CA MET A 1 -1.50 17.84 -1.22
C MET A 1 -2.07 18.97 -0.37
N THR A 2 -2.92 18.64 0.60
CA THR A 2 -3.48 19.61 1.54
C THR A 2 -2.41 19.98 2.56
N ARG A 3 -1.82 21.17 2.39
CA ARG A 3 -0.96 21.78 3.40
C ARG A 3 -1.86 22.21 4.55
N TYR A 4 -1.76 21.54 5.69
CA TYR A 4 -2.41 22.03 6.91
C TYR A 4 -1.91 23.45 7.21
N SER A 5 -2.82 24.30 7.70
CA SER A 5 -2.48 25.66 8.17
C SER A 5 -1.33 25.58 9.20
N PRO A 6 -0.38 26.54 9.20
CA PRO A 6 0.78 26.53 10.10
C PRO A 6 0.39 26.31 11.58
N ALA A 7 -0.74 26.87 12.01
CA ALA A 7 -1.27 26.72 13.37
C ALA A 7 -1.62 25.27 13.75
N VAL A 8 -1.97 24.43 12.76
CA VAL A 8 -2.32 23.01 12.99
C VAL A 8 -1.05 22.13 13.03
N SER A 9 0.03 22.54 12.35
CA SER A 9 1.31 21.84 12.38
C SER A 9 2.04 22.00 13.72
N ASP A 10 2.05 23.21 14.30
CA ASP A 10 2.70 23.48 15.59
C ASP A 10 2.02 22.75 16.77
N LEU A 11 0.70 22.56 16.68
CA LEU A 11 -0.07 21.77 17.64
C LEU A 11 0.23 20.26 17.55
N LEU A 12 0.61 19.77 16.38
CA LEU A 12 0.97 18.37 16.20
C LEU A 12 2.42 18.10 16.63
N GLN A 13 3.36 19.01 16.37
CA GLN A 13 4.77 18.82 16.73
C GLN A 13 5.04 18.94 18.24
N SER A 14 4.30 19.78 18.97
CA SER A 14 4.46 19.96 20.43
C SER A 14 4.01 18.75 21.27
N ASN A 15 3.24 17.81 20.71
CA ASN A 15 2.71 16.66 21.45
C ASN A 15 3.54 15.38 21.37
N PHE A 16 4.53 15.28 20.48
CA PHE A 16 5.34 14.07 20.32
C PHE A 16 6.63 14.03 21.15
N ALA A 17 7.12 15.17 21.65
CA ALA A 17 8.42 15.25 22.33
C ALA A 17 8.41 14.84 23.83
N ARG A 18 7.30 14.29 24.35
CA ARG A 18 7.12 14.05 25.80
C ARG A 18 6.70 12.63 26.15
N TRP A 19 7.34 11.63 25.56
CA TRP A 19 7.18 10.25 26.01
C TRP A 19 8.55 9.73 26.48
N PRO A 20 8.87 9.84 27.78
CA PRO A 20 10.06 9.20 28.32
C PRO A 20 9.97 7.67 28.12
N LEU A 21 11.14 7.04 28.03
CA LEU A 21 11.29 5.59 27.94
C LEU A 21 10.39 4.90 28.98
N LYS A 22 9.61 3.92 28.52
CA LYS A 22 8.61 3.19 29.30
C LYS A 22 9.22 2.53 30.53
N GLU A 23 9.29 3.28 31.62
CA GLU A 23 9.25 2.70 32.96
C GLU A 23 7.84 2.15 33.15
N CYS A 24 7.74 0.83 33.35
CA CYS A 24 6.51 0.16 33.74
C CYS A 24 6.08 0.68 35.12
N TYR A 25 5.37 1.81 35.15
CA TYR A 25 4.79 2.30 36.39
C TYR A 25 3.71 1.32 36.87
N PRO A 26 3.81 0.79 38.10
CA PRO A 26 2.74 0.01 38.69
C PRO A 26 1.52 0.92 38.80
N ASN A 27 0.36 0.44 38.32
CA ASN A 27 -0.93 1.14 38.24
C ASN A 27 -1.10 2.19 39.35
N ARG A 28 -0.62 3.42 39.12
CA ARG A 28 -1.01 4.57 39.92
C ARG A 28 -2.46 4.82 39.53
N TYR A 29 -3.37 4.41 40.40
CA TYR A 29 -4.77 4.77 40.36
C TYR A 29 -4.89 6.28 40.17
N ARG A 30 -4.93 6.73 38.92
CA ARG A 30 -5.10 8.14 38.59
C ARG A 30 -6.55 8.44 38.94
N ALA A 31 -6.77 9.11 40.07
CA ALA A 31 -8.08 9.61 40.45
C ALA A 31 -8.61 10.41 39.25
N LYS A 32 -9.66 9.88 38.60
CA LYS A 32 -10.22 10.52 37.41
C LYS A 32 -10.84 11.82 37.87
N HIS A 33 -10.19 12.94 37.58
CA HIS A 33 -10.74 14.26 37.79
C HIS A 33 -12.00 14.36 36.93
N ARG A 34 -13.19 14.23 37.55
CA ARG A 34 -14.47 14.39 36.86
C ARG A 34 -14.75 15.87 36.77
N VAL A 35 -14.58 16.44 35.57
CA VAL A 35 -15.14 17.76 35.28
C VAL A 35 -16.64 17.58 35.12
N TYR A 36 -17.42 18.08 36.08
CA TYR A 36 -18.87 18.12 35.97
C TYR A 36 -19.24 19.18 34.91
N GLN A 37 -19.65 18.72 33.73
CA GLN A 37 -20.27 19.58 32.74
C GLN A 37 -21.78 19.67 32.99
N ASP A 38 -22.33 20.86 32.78
CA ASP A 38 -23.76 21.12 32.84
C ASP A 38 -24.55 20.24 31.86
N ALA A 39 -25.79 19.92 32.21
CA ALA A 39 -26.66 19.10 31.39
C ALA A 39 -26.88 19.70 29.99
N GLU A 40 -27.02 21.02 29.90
CA GLU A 40 -27.15 21.74 28.63
C GLU A 40 -25.90 21.65 27.76
N ALA A 41 -24.71 21.83 28.35
CA ALA A 41 -23.45 21.69 27.63
C ALA A 41 -23.31 20.28 27.04
N LYS A 42 -23.68 19.25 27.80
CA LYS A 42 -23.71 17.86 27.29
C LYS A 42 -24.74 17.67 26.17
N ALA A 43 -25.92 18.29 26.28
CA ALA A 43 -26.93 18.21 25.24
C ALA A 43 -26.44 18.84 23.92
N ARG A 44 -25.80 20.03 23.99
CA ARG A 44 -25.21 20.69 22.82
C ARG A 44 -24.10 19.86 22.16
N VAL A 45 -23.24 19.23 22.95
CA VAL A 45 -22.20 18.33 22.40
C VAL A 45 -22.83 17.14 21.69
N LYS A 46 -23.90 16.56 22.24
CA LYS A 46 -24.62 15.45 21.61
C LYS A 46 -25.28 15.85 20.30
N THR A 47 -25.91 17.01 20.22
CA THR A 47 -26.54 17.49 18.97
C THR A 47 -25.47 17.73 17.90
N VAL A 48 -24.36 18.37 18.23
CA VAL A 48 -23.23 18.57 17.31
C VAL A 48 -22.66 17.23 16.83
N TRP A 49 -22.53 16.24 17.71
CA TRP A 49 -22.04 14.92 17.34
C TRP A 49 -23.01 14.17 16.41
N ALA A 50 -24.32 14.28 16.67
CA ALA A 50 -25.35 13.69 15.83
C ALA A 50 -25.34 14.31 14.42
N ILE A 51 -25.26 15.64 14.32
CA ILE A 51 -25.15 16.37 13.05
C ILE A 51 -23.91 15.90 12.28
N ARG A 52 -22.73 15.94 12.91
CA ARG A 52 -21.47 15.50 12.25
C ARG A 52 -21.52 14.05 11.80
N LYS A 53 -22.15 13.18 12.58
CA LYS A 53 -22.31 11.77 12.22
C LYS A 53 -23.20 11.63 11.00
N GLN A 54 -24.29 12.39 10.93
CA GLN A 54 -25.18 12.40 9.78
C GLN A 54 -24.46 12.90 8.53
N GLU A 55 -23.78 14.05 8.61
CA GLU A 55 -22.99 14.62 7.51
C GLU A 55 -21.93 13.64 6.99
N LEU A 56 -21.24 12.93 7.90
CA LEU A 56 -20.26 11.92 7.52
C LEU A 56 -20.91 10.75 6.78
N THR A 57 -22.04 10.23 7.27
CA THR A 57 -22.76 9.14 6.61
C THR A 57 -23.21 9.56 5.21
N GLU A 58 -23.81 10.74 5.08
CA GLU A 58 -24.24 11.28 3.78
C GLU A 58 -23.06 11.43 2.81
N ALA A 59 -21.91 11.93 3.28
CA ALA A 59 -20.71 12.05 2.48
C ALA A 59 -20.18 10.67 2.02
N LEU A 60 -20.24 9.64 2.87
CA LEU A 60 -19.84 8.28 2.53
C LEU A 60 -20.79 7.65 1.50
N ASP A 61 -22.10 7.84 1.65
CA ASP A 61 -23.10 7.34 0.71
C ASP A 61 -22.93 7.99 -0.68
N ASN A 62 -22.71 9.30 -0.72
CA ASN A 62 -22.42 10.03 -1.96
C ASN A 62 -21.14 9.52 -2.64
N ALA A 63 -20.07 9.30 -1.87
CA ALA A 63 -18.83 8.73 -2.41
C ALA A 63 -19.04 7.32 -2.97
N TRP A 64 -19.82 6.48 -2.28
CA TRP A 64 -20.13 5.13 -2.72
C TRP A 64 -20.94 5.13 -4.03
N GLN A 65 -21.96 5.99 -4.13
CA GLN A 65 -22.74 6.16 -5.37
C GLN A 65 -21.87 6.62 -6.55
N ALA A 66 -20.94 7.56 -6.31
CA ALA A 66 -20.01 8.03 -7.34
C ALA A 66 -19.09 6.89 -7.84
N MET A 67 -18.57 6.06 -6.93
CA MET A 67 -17.78 4.88 -7.29
C MET A 67 -18.58 3.86 -8.09
N TRP A 68 -19.85 3.65 -7.73
CA TRP A 68 -20.75 2.76 -8.46
C TRP A 68 -21.07 3.27 -9.87
N ALA A 69 -21.29 4.58 -10.04
CA ALA A 69 -21.47 5.22 -11.34
C ALA A 69 -20.22 5.06 -12.23
N LEU A 70 -19.02 5.19 -11.67
CA LEU A 70 -17.77 4.91 -12.38
C LEU A 70 -17.66 3.43 -12.80
N ALA A 71 -18.06 2.49 -11.93
CA ALA A 71 -18.07 1.07 -12.30
C ALA A 71 -19.05 0.78 -13.46
N GLN A 72 -20.18 1.47 -13.52
CA GLN A 72 -21.11 1.38 -14.65
C GLN A 72 -20.51 1.92 -15.95
N SER A 73 -19.78 3.04 -15.91
CA SER A 73 -19.12 3.59 -17.10
C SER A 73 -18.00 2.69 -17.61
N LEU A 74 -17.23 2.06 -16.70
CA LEU A 74 -16.23 1.05 -17.05
C LEU A 74 -16.89 -0.18 -17.71
N ARG A 75 -18.03 -0.64 -17.21
CA ARG A 75 -18.76 -1.73 -17.88
C ARG A 75 -19.23 -1.34 -19.27
N LYS A 76 -19.74 -0.11 -19.46
CA LYS A 76 -20.18 0.38 -20.78
C LYS A 76 -19.04 0.45 -21.79
N THR A 77 -17.84 0.82 -21.34
CA THR A 77 -16.66 0.98 -22.20
C THR A 77 -15.96 -0.35 -22.51
N PHE A 78 -15.79 -1.22 -21.51
CA PHE A 78 -15.03 -2.47 -21.67
C PHE A 78 -15.90 -3.73 -21.87
N GLY A 79 -17.15 -3.72 -21.42
CA GLY A 79 -18.17 -4.78 -21.68
C GLY A 79 -17.91 -6.17 -21.11
N SER A 80 -16.68 -6.51 -20.72
CA SER A 80 -16.27 -7.90 -20.44
C SER A 80 -16.77 -8.46 -19.09
N HIS A 81 -16.86 -7.61 -18.07
CA HIS A 81 -17.15 -8.04 -16.69
C HIS A 81 -18.39 -7.35 -16.10
N SER A 82 -18.87 -7.84 -14.96
CA SER A 82 -20.02 -7.27 -14.24
C SER A 82 -19.69 -5.91 -13.60
N ILE A 83 -20.71 -5.14 -13.21
CA ILE A 83 -20.52 -3.85 -12.54
C ILE A 83 -19.83 -4.07 -11.19
N GLU A 84 -20.22 -5.11 -10.45
CA GLU A 84 -19.64 -5.46 -9.16
C GLU A 84 -18.15 -5.76 -9.28
N TYR A 85 -17.73 -6.44 -10.36
CA TYR A 85 -16.31 -6.70 -10.64
C TYR A 85 -15.52 -5.40 -10.76
N TYR A 86 -15.98 -4.45 -11.58
CA TYR A 86 -15.29 -3.16 -11.74
C TYR A 86 -15.31 -2.34 -10.45
N HIS A 87 -16.41 -2.38 -9.69
CA HIS A 87 -16.48 -1.72 -8.39
C HIS A 87 -15.44 -2.28 -7.40
N GLN A 88 -15.32 -3.60 -7.31
CA GLN A 88 -14.27 -4.26 -6.51
C GLN A 88 -12.86 -3.90 -7.00
N LEU A 89 -12.66 -3.85 -8.32
CA LEU A 89 -11.40 -3.46 -8.92
C LEU A 89 -11.00 -2.02 -8.51
N ILE A 90 -11.95 -1.07 -8.55
CA ILE A 90 -11.72 0.31 -8.10
C ILE A 90 -11.27 0.31 -6.64
N LEU A 91 -11.98 -0.40 -5.75
CA LEU A 91 -11.62 -0.49 -4.33
C LEU A 91 -10.24 -1.11 -4.10
N GLN A 92 -9.85 -2.11 -4.89
CA GLN A 92 -8.55 -2.77 -4.79
C GLN A 92 -7.40 -1.92 -5.33
N THR A 93 -7.65 -0.95 -6.22
CA THR A 93 -6.55 -0.18 -6.85
C THR A 93 -5.65 0.55 -5.86
N SER A 94 -6.18 1.05 -4.75
CA SER A 94 -5.39 1.69 -3.69
C SER A 94 -4.43 0.69 -3.03
N HIS A 95 -4.93 -0.51 -2.72
CA HIS A 95 -4.14 -1.61 -2.19
C HIS A 95 -3.08 -2.05 -3.19
N LEU A 96 -3.45 -2.26 -4.46
CA LEU A 96 -2.51 -2.67 -5.51
C LEU A 96 -1.40 -1.63 -5.72
N ARG A 97 -1.72 -0.33 -5.67
CA ARG A 97 -0.72 0.75 -5.74
C ARG A 97 0.22 0.74 -4.54
N SER A 98 -0.31 0.50 -3.34
CA SER A 98 0.48 0.39 -2.11
C SER A 98 1.36 -0.87 -2.05
N GLN A 99 0.97 -1.92 -2.79
CA GLN A 99 1.70 -3.19 -2.89
C GLN A 99 2.88 -3.13 -3.85
N THR A 100 3.30 -1.95 -4.30
CA THR A 100 4.64 -1.75 -4.85
C THR A 100 5.66 -1.96 -3.73
N CYS A 101 5.90 -3.24 -3.39
CA CYS A 101 6.87 -3.64 -2.39
C CYS A 101 8.21 -3.01 -2.77
N LYS A 102 8.81 -2.28 -1.83
CA LYS A 102 10.19 -1.82 -1.99
C LYS A 102 11.04 -3.05 -2.29
N VAL A 103 11.59 -3.11 -3.50
CA VAL A 103 12.47 -4.20 -3.90
C VAL A 103 13.64 -4.20 -2.92
N SER A 104 13.79 -5.28 -2.15
CA SER A 104 14.91 -5.38 -1.21
C SER A 104 16.22 -5.31 -2.00
N ARG A 105 17.29 -4.75 -1.40
CA ARG A 105 18.61 -4.66 -2.05
C ARG A 105 19.06 -6.02 -2.59
N TRP A 106 18.83 -7.07 -1.80
CA TRP A 106 19.08 -8.45 -2.18
C TRP A 106 18.28 -8.90 -3.40
N ASN A 107 16.98 -8.62 -3.47
CA ASN A 107 16.15 -9.02 -4.62
C ASN A 107 16.56 -8.28 -5.90
N ALA A 108 16.95 -7.01 -5.77
CA ALA A 108 17.46 -6.23 -6.90
C ALA A 108 18.77 -6.83 -7.44
N TYR A 109 19.73 -7.10 -6.54
CA TYR A 109 20.99 -7.74 -6.88
C TYR A 109 20.80 -9.14 -7.49
N LEU A 110 20.00 -9.99 -6.86
CA LEU A 110 19.69 -11.33 -7.34
C LEU A 110 19.09 -11.28 -8.76
N SER A 111 18.18 -10.33 -9.04
CA SER A 111 17.59 -10.19 -10.36
C SER A 111 18.61 -9.74 -11.43
N GLN A 112 19.48 -8.79 -11.09
CA GLN A 112 20.55 -8.33 -11.99
C GLN A 112 21.53 -9.46 -12.29
N GLU A 113 21.94 -10.21 -11.28
CA GLU A 113 22.95 -11.26 -11.42
C GLU A 113 22.40 -12.48 -12.16
N VAL A 114 21.15 -12.87 -11.90
CA VAL A 114 20.46 -13.91 -12.69
C VAL A 114 20.32 -13.47 -14.16
N ARG A 115 20.09 -12.17 -14.43
CA ARG A 115 20.05 -11.66 -15.79
C ARG A 115 21.42 -11.73 -16.46
N ARG A 116 22.48 -11.31 -15.76
CA ARG A 116 23.88 -11.37 -16.24
C ARG A 116 24.32 -12.79 -16.60
N ILE A 117 24.10 -13.75 -15.69
CA ILE A 117 24.44 -15.16 -15.92
C ILE A 117 23.66 -15.73 -17.11
N ASN A 118 22.38 -15.37 -17.25
CA ASN A 118 21.56 -15.83 -18.37
C ASN A 118 21.87 -15.14 -19.70
N SER A 119 22.47 -13.94 -19.72
CA SER A 119 22.94 -13.31 -20.96
C SER A 119 24.29 -13.86 -21.45
N GLU A 120 25.09 -14.45 -20.56
CA GLU A 120 26.38 -15.08 -20.89
C GLU A 120 26.21 -16.52 -21.41
N LEU A 121 25.02 -17.11 -21.25
CA LEU A 121 24.68 -18.40 -21.82
C LEU A 121 24.53 -18.29 -23.35
N GLN A 122 24.94 -19.35 -24.06
CA GLN A 122 24.74 -19.47 -25.51
C GLN A 122 23.25 -19.29 -25.85
N PRO A 123 22.90 -18.68 -27.00
CA PRO A 123 21.51 -18.34 -27.34
C PRO A 123 20.58 -19.56 -27.38
N ASP A 124 21.11 -20.76 -27.63
CA ASP A 124 20.35 -22.01 -27.68
C ASP A 124 20.35 -22.78 -26.34
N ALA A 125 21.06 -22.30 -25.32
CA ALA A 125 21.12 -22.95 -24.01
C ALA A 125 19.90 -22.63 -23.15
N GLN A 126 19.43 -23.62 -22.39
CA GLN A 126 18.29 -23.45 -21.48
C GLN A 126 18.63 -22.45 -20.36
N ARG A 127 17.78 -21.43 -20.19
CA ARG A 127 17.94 -20.42 -19.12
C ARG A 127 17.89 -21.07 -17.75
N LYS A 128 18.83 -20.73 -16.89
CA LYS A 128 18.90 -21.22 -15.52
C LYS A 128 17.87 -20.51 -14.65
N LYS A 129 17.22 -21.27 -13.77
CA LYS A 129 16.22 -20.74 -12.83
C LYS A 129 16.92 -20.03 -11.68
N SER A 130 16.28 -19.01 -11.11
CA SER A 130 16.81 -18.29 -9.95
C SER A 130 17.07 -19.23 -8.77
N SER A 131 16.24 -20.26 -8.56
CA SER A 131 16.41 -21.26 -7.50
C SER A 131 17.76 -21.99 -7.55
N GLU A 132 18.27 -22.25 -8.75
CA GLU A 132 19.56 -22.94 -8.96
C GLU A 132 20.75 -22.00 -8.69
N LEU A 133 20.59 -20.71 -9.06
CA LEU A 133 21.65 -19.70 -8.94
C LEU A 133 21.67 -19.01 -7.56
N THR A 134 20.59 -19.11 -6.79
CA THR A 134 20.44 -18.36 -5.52
C THR A 134 21.55 -18.68 -4.52
N ALA A 135 21.95 -19.96 -4.40
CA ALA A 135 23.02 -20.35 -3.47
C ALA A 135 24.36 -19.68 -3.85
N GLN A 136 24.74 -19.75 -5.12
CA GLN A 136 25.97 -19.15 -5.65
C GLN A 136 25.97 -17.62 -5.49
N ILE A 137 24.88 -16.97 -5.91
CA ILE A 137 24.73 -15.51 -5.85
C ILE A 137 24.71 -15.04 -4.39
N SER A 138 24.14 -15.83 -3.47
CA SER A 138 24.14 -15.49 -2.04
C SER A 138 25.54 -15.53 -1.43
N ALA A 139 26.39 -16.45 -1.88
CA ALA A 139 27.78 -16.51 -1.47
C ALA A 139 28.57 -15.30 -2.02
N GLN A 140 28.38 -14.97 -3.30
CA GLN A 140 28.98 -13.78 -3.93
C GLN A 140 28.58 -12.49 -3.22
N TRP A 141 27.29 -12.35 -2.89
CA TRP A 141 26.77 -11.20 -2.15
C TRP A 141 27.39 -11.08 -0.76
N LYS A 142 27.59 -12.18 -0.02
CA LYS A 142 28.24 -12.13 1.30
C LYS A 142 29.67 -11.59 1.22
N VAL A 143 30.38 -11.89 0.12
CA VAL A 143 31.74 -11.40 -0.13
C VAL A 143 31.72 -9.91 -0.53
N LEU A 144 30.81 -9.51 -1.44
CA LEU A 144 30.64 -8.10 -1.86
C LEU A 144 30.26 -7.14 -0.73
N MET A 145 29.58 -7.66 0.28
CA MET A 145 28.93 -6.87 1.34
C MET A 145 29.88 -6.19 2.33
N LEU A 146 31.21 -6.34 2.21
CA LEU A 146 32.17 -5.57 3.01
C LEU A 146 32.61 -4.26 2.33
N GLU A 147 32.68 -4.21 1.00
CA GLU A 147 33.30 -3.07 0.28
C GLU A 147 32.30 -2.16 -0.49
N GLU A 148 31.10 -2.64 -0.87
CA GLU A 148 30.27 -1.92 -1.87
C GLU A 148 28.80 -1.65 -1.47
N ARG A 149 28.46 -1.75 -0.17
CA ARG A 149 27.05 -1.62 0.30
C ARG A 149 26.37 -0.29 -0.01
N ASP A 150 27.11 0.77 -0.36
CA ASP A 150 26.56 2.10 -0.64
C ASP A 150 26.44 2.44 -2.15
N ALA A 151 27.21 1.80 -3.03
CA ALA A 151 27.22 2.12 -4.47
C ALA A 151 26.01 1.56 -5.24
N VAL A 152 25.50 0.38 -4.86
CA VAL A 152 24.40 -0.32 -5.57
C VAL A 152 23.09 0.48 -5.58
N ARG A 153 22.89 1.38 -4.62
CA ARG A 153 21.67 2.23 -4.57
C ARG A 153 21.67 3.35 -5.63
N ALA A 154 22.85 3.82 -6.05
CA ALA A 154 22.97 4.95 -6.97
C ALA A 154 22.70 4.55 -8.44
N HIS A 155 23.15 3.36 -8.87
CA HIS A 155 22.94 2.88 -10.24
C HIS A 155 21.50 2.41 -10.55
N SER A 156 20.72 2.00 -9.55
CA SER A 156 19.30 1.64 -9.78
C SER A 156 18.37 2.86 -9.91
N ALA A 157 18.83 4.06 -9.55
CA ALA A 157 18.04 5.28 -9.60
C ALA A 157 18.07 5.99 -10.97
N THR A 158 19.11 5.74 -11.79
CA THR A 158 19.32 6.45 -13.07
C THR A 158 18.65 5.78 -14.28
N VAL A 159 18.08 4.58 -14.15
CA VAL A 159 17.36 3.87 -15.23
C VAL A 159 15.84 4.10 -15.17
N GLY A 160 15.37 5.02 -14.31
CA GLY A 160 13.96 5.22 -13.98
C GLY A 160 13.28 6.44 -14.61
N ASP A 161 13.82 7.03 -15.68
CA ASP A 161 13.13 8.13 -16.38
C ASP A 161 13.10 7.85 -17.89
N GLY A 162 11.97 7.30 -18.33
CA GLY A 162 11.78 6.86 -19.70
C GLY A 162 10.51 6.02 -19.85
N THR A 163 9.36 6.71 -19.85
CA THR A 163 8.15 6.34 -20.59
C THR A 163 8.02 4.84 -20.94
N GLY A 164 7.53 4.06 -19.98
CA GLY A 164 7.23 2.65 -20.16
C GLY A 164 5.90 2.33 -19.48
N GLU A 165 4.85 2.37 -20.28
CA GLU A 165 3.51 1.85 -20.01
C GLU A 165 3.59 0.55 -19.17
N PRO A 166 3.02 0.48 -17.96
CA PRO A 166 3.11 -0.72 -17.14
C PRO A 166 2.17 -1.78 -17.71
N ALA A 167 2.66 -2.54 -18.68
CA ALA A 167 2.17 -3.88 -19.00
C ALA A 167 2.55 -4.84 -17.85
N CYS A 168 2.02 -4.56 -16.65
CA CYS A 168 1.91 -5.56 -15.60
C CYS A 168 0.68 -6.40 -15.92
N THR A 169 0.81 -7.24 -16.95
CA THR A 169 -0.14 -8.33 -17.24
C THR A 169 -0.08 -9.28 -16.05
N ASN A 170 -0.97 -9.06 -15.08
CA ASN A 170 -1.13 -9.93 -13.94
C ASN A 170 -1.72 -11.26 -14.45
N PRO A 171 -0.97 -12.39 -14.43
CA PRO A 171 -1.46 -13.66 -14.97
C PRO A 171 -2.40 -14.39 -14.00
N TYR A 172 -2.99 -13.70 -13.02
CA TYR A 172 -4.06 -14.25 -12.17
C TYR A 172 -5.36 -14.39 -12.96
N ARG A 173 -5.31 -15.39 -13.82
CA ARG A 173 -6.37 -16.25 -14.34
C ARG A 173 -7.18 -16.77 -13.15
N PHE A 174 -8.12 -15.97 -12.65
CA PHE A 174 -9.21 -16.49 -11.83
C PHE A 174 -10.04 -17.41 -12.74
N GLY A 175 -9.75 -18.71 -12.64
CA GLY A 175 -10.55 -19.75 -13.26
C GLY A 175 -11.96 -19.69 -12.68
N SER A 176 -12.88 -19.12 -13.46
CA SER A 176 -14.31 -19.23 -13.23
C SER A 176 -14.69 -20.71 -13.30
N ALA A 177 -14.77 -21.37 -12.14
CA ALA A 177 -15.32 -22.70 -12.02
C ALA A 177 -16.74 -22.70 -12.60
N GLY A 178 -16.96 -23.52 -13.63
CA GLY A 178 -18.23 -23.64 -14.32
C GLY A 178 -19.35 -24.01 -13.36
N ARG A 179 -20.44 -23.24 -13.42
CA ARG A 179 -21.73 -23.67 -12.87
C ARG A 179 -22.24 -24.82 -13.75
N ARG A 180 -22.53 -25.96 -13.15
CA ARG A 180 -23.21 -27.07 -13.82
C ARG A 180 -24.64 -26.65 -14.18
N PRO A 181 -25.16 -27.05 -15.36
CA PRO A 181 -26.58 -26.92 -15.64
C PRO A 181 -27.36 -27.92 -14.78
N THR A 182 -28.36 -27.43 -14.05
CA THR A 182 -29.40 -28.26 -13.45
C THR A 182 -30.44 -28.54 -14.53
N THR A 183 -30.50 -29.79 -14.96
CA THR A 183 -31.66 -30.37 -15.66
C THR A 183 -32.81 -30.59 -14.69
#